data_AF-A0A3N1JE54-F1
#
_entry.id   AF-A0A3N1JE54-F1
#
_cell.length_a   1.000
_cell.length_b   1.000
_cell.length_c   1.000
_cell.angle_alpha   90.00
_cell.angle_beta   90.00
_cell.angle_gamma   90.00
#
_symmetry.space_group_name_H-M   'P 1'
#
loop_
_entity.id
_entity.type
_entity.pdbx_description
1 polymer ?
#
loop_
_entity_poly.entity_id
_entity_poly.type
_entity_poly.pdbx_seq_one_letter_code
_entity_poly.pdbx_strand_id
1 'polypeptide(L)'
;MSGIEKYRALVERSPSVRNLLAAEFNQDWDLDHPDVESVYASTIDQLEGRERDVYLEEAKLLQQELGEDDSVKGYMRYVGTGLSPMLDLGMTPKQWLDALVARLERG
;
A
#
# COMPACT_ATOMS: atom_id res chain seq x y z
N MET A 1 -6.30 22.17 -4.31
CA MET A 1 -6.76 21.00 -3.53
C MET A 1 -5.84 20.88 -2.33
N SER A 2 -6.40 20.87 -1.12
CA SER A 2 -5.63 20.62 0.10
C SER A 2 -5.07 19.19 0.09
N GLY A 3 -4.03 18.92 0.90
CA GLY A 3 -3.45 17.58 1.01
C GLY A 3 -4.47 16.51 1.44
N ILE A 4 -5.42 16.88 2.32
CA ILE A 4 -6.49 15.98 2.79
C ILE A 4 -7.47 15.65 1.66
N GLU A 5 -7.90 16.63 0.87
CA GLU A 5 -8.79 16.38 -0.28
C GLU A 5 -8.10 15.50 -1.34
N LYS A 6 -6.79 15.68 -1.55
CA LYS A 6 -6.00 14.82 -2.43
C LYS A 6 -6.02 13.37 -1.91
N TYR A 7 -5.71 13.14 -0.64
CA TYR A 7 -5.69 11.79 -0.08
C TYR A 7 -7.07 11.13 -0.07
N ARG A 8 -8.14 11.90 0.20
CA ARG A 8 -9.51 11.40 0.07
C ARG A 8 -9.80 10.89 -1.34
N ALA A 9 -9.50 11.69 -2.36
CA ALA A 9 -9.72 11.31 -3.76
C ALA A 9 -8.88 10.09 -4.17
N LEU A 10 -7.67 9.95 -3.63
CA LEU A 10 -6.84 8.76 -3.87
C LEU A 10 -7.44 7.53 -3.22
N VAL A 11 -7.86 7.60 -1.94
CA VAL A 11 -8.52 6.49 -1.25
C VAL A 11 -9.77 5.99 -1.98
N GLU A 12 -10.57 6.91 -2.53
CA GLU A 12 -11.77 6.56 -3.32
C GLU A 12 -11.42 5.85 -4.64
N ARG A 13 -10.23 6.11 -5.19
CA ARG A 13 -9.76 5.54 -6.47
C ARG A 13 -8.84 4.34 -6.31
N SER A 14 -8.39 4.04 -5.09
CA SER A 14 -7.56 2.89 -4.77
C SER A 14 -8.14 2.06 -3.61
N PRO A 15 -9.38 1.56 -3.72
CA PRO A 15 -10.04 0.83 -2.63
C PRO A 15 -9.30 -0.45 -2.23
N SER A 16 -8.67 -1.16 -3.16
CA SER A 16 -7.97 -2.42 -2.91
C SER A 16 -6.66 -2.18 -2.17
N VAL A 17 -5.84 -1.23 -2.63
CA VAL A 17 -4.61 -0.83 -1.93
C VAL A 17 -4.91 -0.17 -0.59
N ARG A 18 -6.01 0.57 -0.48
CA ARG A 18 -6.49 1.10 0.81
C ARG A 18 -6.87 -0.05 1.76
N ASN A 19 -7.55 -1.09 1.29
CA ASN A 19 -7.88 -2.25 2.13
C ASN A 19 -6.62 -3.00 2.57
N LEU A 20 -5.64 -3.22 1.69
CA LEU A 20 -4.33 -3.76 2.09
C LEU A 20 -3.72 -2.96 3.24
N LEU A 21 -3.70 -1.63 3.12
CA LEU A 21 -3.11 -0.76 4.14
C LEU A 21 -3.94 -0.68 5.43
N ALA A 22 -5.27 -0.65 5.35
CA ALA A 22 -6.14 -0.38 6.49
C ALA A 22 -6.63 -1.64 7.21
N ALA A 23 -6.83 -2.74 6.49
CA ALA A 23 -7.38 -3.98 7.01
C ALA A 23 -6.28 -5.01 7.28
N GLU A 24 -5.41 -5.25 6.30
CA GLU A 24 -4.35 -6.27 6.40
C GLU A 24 -3.18 -5.75 7.22
N PHE A 25 -2.68 -4.55 6.90
CA PHE A 25 -1.73 -3.82 7.74
C PHE A 25 -2.44 -2.88 8.74
N ASN A 26 -3.44 -3.39 9.47
CA ASN A 26 -4.05 -2.64 10.57
C ASN A 26 -3.06 -2.42 11.74
N GLN A 27 -3.45 -1.79 12.85
CA GLN A 27 -2.49 -1.45 13.94
C GLN A 27 -1.93 -2.67 14.69
N ASP A 28 -2.62 -3.80 14.63
CA ASP A 28 -2.30 -5.04 15.34
C ASP A 28 -1.90 -6.17 14.37
N TRP A 29 -1.53 -5.81 13.13
CA TRP A 29 -1.23 -6.78 12.06
C TRP A 29 -0.14 -7.78 12.45
N ASP A 30 0.82 -7.36 13.28
CA ASP A 30 1.94 -8.15 13.77
C ASP A 30 1.54 -9.19 14.83
N LEU A 31 0.31 -9.14 15.34
CA LEU A 31 -0.26 -10.19 16.19
C LEU A 31 -0.74 -11.40 15.37
N ASP A 32 -1.22 -11.16 14.15
CA ASP A 32 -1.78 -12.17 13.26
C ASP A 32 -0.76 -12.69 12.24
N HIS A 33 0.25 -11.88 11.91
CA HIS A 33 1.28 -12.20 10.92
C HIS A 33 2.68 -12.04 11.52
N PRO A 34 3.60 -13.01 11.28
CA PRO A 34 4.94 -12.95 11.85
C PRO A 34 5.83 -11.88 11.20
N ASP A 35 5.52 -11.47 9.97
CA ASP A 35 6.24 -10.45 9.21
C ASP A 35 5.39 -9.91 8.03
N VAL A 36 5.91 -8.85 7.41
CA VAL A 36 5.27 -8.18 6.26
C VAL A 36 5.13 -9.12 5.06
N GLU A 37 6.10 -10.02 4.84
CA GLU A 37 6.05 -10.97 3.74
C GLU A 37 4.89 -11.97 3.89
N SER A 38 4.54 -12.34 5.12
CA SER A 38 3.41 -13.20 5.41
C SER A 38 2.07 -12.52 5.06
N VAL A 39 1.96 -11.20 5.28
CA VAL A 39 0.79 -10.43 4.82
C VAL A 39 0.73 -10.43 3.30
N TYR A 40 1.85 -10.19 2.60
CA TYR A 40 1.87 -10.24 1.14
C TYR A 40 1.54 -11.63 0.58
N ALA A 41 2.04 -12.68 1.20
CA ALA A 41 1.77 -14.05 0.80
C ALA A 41 0.28 -14.43 0.96
N SER A 42 -0.41 -13.89 1.96
CA SER A 42 -1.84 -14.14 2.17
C SER A 42 -2.76 -13.24 1.35
N THR A 43 -2.27 -12.10 0.84
CA THR A 43 -3.12 -11.07 0.23
C THR A 43 -2.77 -10.79 -1.23
N ILE A 44 -1.50 -10.51 -1.53
CA ILE A 44 -1.05 -10.08 -2.86
C ILE A 44 -0.64 -11.25 -3.73
N ASP A 45 0.06 -12.23 -3.16
CA ASP A 45 0.63 -13.34 -3.95
C ASP A 45 -0.42 -14.36 -4.39
N GLN A 46 -1.61 -14.31 -3.79
CA GLN A 46 -2.75 -15.15 -4.16
C GLN A 46 -3.66 -14.53 -5.23
N LEU A 47 -3.47 -13.25 -5.56
CA LEU A 47 -4.32 -12.58 -6.55
C LEU A 47 -4.09 -13.15 -7.95
N GLU A 48 -5.14 -13.34 -8.73
CA GLU A 48 -5.02 -13.81 -10.10
C GLU A 48 -5.92 -12.99 -11.04
N GLY A 49 -5.50 -12.90 -12.31
CA GLY A 49 -6.23 -12.23 -13.37
C GLY A 49 -6.69 -10.82 -12.98
N ARG A 50 -8.00 -10.57 -13.08
CA ARG A 50 -8.58 -9.24 -12.94
C ARG A 50 -8.33 -8.60 -11.56
N GLU A 51 -8.27 -9.39 -10.49
CA GLU A 51 -8.05 -8.83 -9.15
C GLU A 51 -6.64 -8.27 -9.02
N ARG A 52 -5.66 -8.99 -9.57
CA ARG A 52 -4.27 -8.54 -9.64
C ARG A 52 -4.13 -7.27 -10.49
N ASP A 53 -4.80 -7.22 -11.64
CA ASP A 53 -4.81 -6.06 -12.53
C ASP A 53 -5.34 -4.81 -11.80
N VAL A 54 -6.42 -4.95 -11.02
CA VAL A 54 -6.97 -3.84 -10.22
C VAL A 54 -5.96 -3.34 -9.19
N TYR A 55 -5.35 -4.23 -8.42
CA TYR A 55 -4.31 -3.84 -7.46
C TYR A 55 -3.14 -3.12 -8.14
N LEU A 56 -2.70 -3.62 -9.30
CA LEU A 56 -1.61 -3.02 -10.06
C LEU A 56 -1.96 -1.62 -10.59
N GLU A 57 -3.15 -1.44 -11.16
CA GLU A 57 -3.64 -0.15 -11.64
C GLU A 57 -3.73 0.88 -10.50
N GLU A 58 -4.26 0.47 -9.35
CA GLU A 58 -4.36 1.30 -8.16
C GLU A 58 -2.98 1.68 -7.60
N ALA A 59 -2.05 0.72 -7.50
CA ALA A 59 -0.69 0.97 -7.03
C ALA A 59 0.07 1.91 -7.97
N LYS A 60 -0.08 1.75 -9.29
CA LYS A 60 0.49 2.66 -10.30
C LYS A 60 -0.09 4.06 -10.22
N LEU A 61 -1.40 4.19 -10.00
CA LEU A 61 -2.04 5.48 -9.76
C LEU A 61 -1.40 6.18 -8.55
N LEU A 62 -1.24 5.48 -7.43
CA LEU A 62 -0.62 6.04 -6.24
C LEU A 62 0.84 6.43 -6.51
N GLN A 63 1.60 5.59 -7.23
CA GLN A 63 3.00 5.87 -7.60
C GLN A 63 3.13 7.14 -8.44
N GLN A 64 2.20 7.35 -9.39
CA GLN A 64 2.15 8.54 -10.23
C GLN A 64 1.80 9.80 -9.42
N GLU A 65 0.85 9.69 -8.50
CA GLU A 65 0.33 10.83 -7.74
C GLU A 65 1.18 11.19 -6.50
N LEU A 66 1.94 10.23 -5.96
CA LEU A 66 2.74 10.34 -4.74
C LEU A 66 4.24 10.13 -5.06
N GLY A 67 4.84 11.15 -5.67
CA GLY A 67 6.21 11.08 -6.19
C GLY A 67 7.32 11.06 -5.12
N GLU A 68 7.03 11.45 -3.88
CA GLU A 68 8.04 11.63 -2.82
C GLU A 68 7.66 10.95 -1.50
N ASP A 69 8.66 10.64 -0.67
CA ASP A 69 8.50 9.95 0.61
C ASP A 69 7.46 10.60 1.52
N ASP A 70 7.47 11.92 1.64
CA ASP A 70 6.52 12.65 2.51
C ASP A 70 5.08 12.53 2.02
N SER A 71 4.86 12.47 0.70
CA SER A 71 3.53 12.30 0.12
C SER A 71 2.99 10.89 0.33
N VAL A 72 3.84 9.86 0.18
CA VAL A 72 3.47 8.47 0.46
C VAL A 72 3.21 8.27 1.95
N LYS A 73 4.10 8.79 2.81
CA LYS A 73 3.93 8.76 4.27
C LYS A 73 2.65 9.48 4.72
N GLY A 74 2.34 10.62 4.12
CA GLY A 74 1.11 11.36 4.39
C GLY A 74 -0.14 10.57 4.02
N TYR A 75 -0.13 9.90 2.86
CA TYR A 75 -1.21 9.02 2.43
C TYR A 75 -1.37 7.81 3.37
N MET A 76 -0.28 7.12 3.73
CA MET A 76 -0.31 5.99 4.67
C MET A 76 -0.90 6.39 6.03
N ARG A 77 -0.49 7.55 6.55
CA ARG A 77 -1.07 8.13 7.79
C ARG A 77 -2.54 8.46 7.65
N TYR A 78 -2.96 8.99 6.50
CA TYR A 78 -4.36 9.29 6.23
C TYR A 78 -5.22 8.01 6.19
N VAL A 79 -4.69 6.92 5.61
CA VAL A 79 -5.36 5.61 5.58
C VAL A 79 -5.41 4.95 6.95
N GLY A 80 -4.42 5.21 7.82
CA GLY A 80 -4.38 4.69 9.18
C GLY A 80 -3.71 3.32 9.32
N THR A 81 -2.79 2.99 8.42
CA THR A 81 -2.03 1.72 8.45
C THR A 81 -1.13 1.61 9.68
N GLY A 82 -0.95 0.40 10.18
CA GLY A 82 0.10 0.03 11.14
C GLY A 82 1.46 -0.21 10.49
N LEU A 83 1.51 -0.37 9.16
CA LEU A 83 2.77 -0.56 8.44
C LEU A 83 3.64 0.71 8.51
N SER A 84 4.88 0.53 8.95
CA SER A 84 5.96 1.50 8.88
C SER A 84 7.07 0.95 7.98
N PRO A 85 7.15 1.35 6.69
CA PRO A 85 8.15 0.83 5.75
C PRO A 85 9.58 0.88 6.27
N MET A 86 9.92 1.92 7.04
CA MET A 86 11.26 2.08 7.59
C MET A 86 11.55 1.10 8.72
N LEU A 87 10.58 0.84 9.61
CA LEU A 87 10.76 -0.05 10.75
C LEU A 87 10.64 -1.51 10.35
N ASP A 88 9.68 -1.81 9.48
CA ASP A 88 9.27 -3.19 9.17
C ASP A 88 10.03 -3.78 7.98
N LEU A 89 10.51 -2.93 7.06
CA LEU A 89 11.18 -3.36 5.83
C LEU A 89 12.55 -2.70 5.61
N GLY A 90 12.93 -1.69 6.41
CA GLY A 90 14.14 -0.90 6.16
C GLY A 90 14.08 -0.05 4.88
N MET A 91 12.86 0.24 4.39
CA MET A 91 12.62 0.99 3.16
C MET A 91 12.06 2.38 3.45
N THR A 92 12.35 3.35 2.58
CA THR A 92 11.57 4.60 2.60
C THR A 92 10.14 4.35 2.12
N PRO A 93 9.16 5.21 2.48
CA PRO A 93 7.79 5.08 2.00
C PRO A 93 7.68 5.00 0.47
N LYS A 94 8.45 5.79 -0.27
CA LYS A 94 8.46 5.74 -1.74
C LYS A 94 9.07 4.44 -2.26
N GLN A 95 10.15 3.95 -1.66
CA GLN A 95 10.73 2.66 -2.00
C GLN A 95 9.74 1.51 -1.79
N TRP A 96 8.96 1.55 -0.70
CA TRP A 96 7.91 0.57 -0.46
C TRP A 96 6.84 0.58 -1.57
N LEU A 97 6.36 1.76 -1.96
CA LEU A 97 5.36 1.88 -3.03
C LEU A 97 5.90 1.35 -4.37
N ASP A 98 7.17 1.63 -4.67
CA ASP A 98 7.83 1.11 -5.87
C ASP A 98 8.00 -0.41 -5.82
N ALA A 99 8.33 -0.97 -4.65
CA ALA A 99 8.43 -2.40 -4.44
C ALA A 99 7.08 -3.11 -4.57
N LEU A 100 5.99 -2.49 -4.08
CA LEU A 100 4.63 -3.02 -4.22
C LEU A 100 4.22 -3.12 -5.69
N VAL A 101 4.45 -2.06 -6.48
CA VAL A 101 4.21 -2.08 -7.93
C VAL A 101 5.03 -3.19 -8.59
N ALA A 102 6.33 -3.25 -8.29
CA ALA A 102 7.21 -4.26 -8.86
C ALA A 102 6.81 -5.70 -8.48
N ARG A 103 6.23 -5.92 -7.28
CA ARG A 103 5.71 -7.24 -6.86
C ARG A 103 4.47 -7.62 -7.67
N LEU A 104 3.54 -6.68 -7.83
CA LEU A 104 2.31 -6.88 -8.59
C LEU A 104 2.56 -7.12 -10.08
N GLU A 105 3.65 -6.57 -10.64
CA GLU A 105 4.05 -6.81 -12.05
C GLU A 105 4.68 -8.19 -12.31
N ARG A 106 5.19 -8.88 -11.28
CA ARG A 106 5.94 -10.13 -11.42
C ARG A 106 5.12 -11.40 -11.28
N GLY A 107 3.99 -11.33 -10.56
CA GLY A 107 3.04 -12.44 -10.46
C GLY A 107 2.01 -12.34 -11.56
#